data_AF-A0A382P5L6-F1
#
_entry.id   AF-A0A382P5L6-F1
#
_cell.length_a   1.000
_cell.length_b   1.000
_cell.length_c   1.000
_cell.angle_alpha   90.00
_cell.angle_beta   90.00
_cell.angle_gamma   90.00
#
_symmetry.space_group_name_H-M   'P 1'
#
loop_
_entity.id
_entity.type
_entity.pdbx_description
1 polymer ?
#
loop_
_entity_poly.entity_id
_entity_poly.type
_entity_poly.pdbx_seq_one_letter_code
_entity_poly.pdbx_strand_id
1 'polypeptide(L)'
;VPEEEGEAIELHRLQALKRAKKKSYIIKGGLIAAALIILGFIFWTPGNQNFEPTTGLTAQSSNFEWNMYQGGPTLSGSRDSNQLTFSDTNAGGVVWRYQANGAISSSPAVTDEAVYVSTEGRRILALDRQTGIL
;
A
#
# COMPACT_ATOMS: atom_id res chain seq x y z
N VAL A 1 4.76 33.69 -69.79
CA VAL A 1 4.07 33.96 -68.51
C VAL A 1 3.27 32.77 -67.95
N PRO A 2 2.71 31.81 -68.73
CA PRO A 2 1.93 30.71 -68.13
C PRO A 2 2.76 29.56 -67.52
N GLU A 3 4.06 29.43 -67.88
CA GLU A 3 4.94 28.40 -67.33
C GLU A 3 5.30 28.62 -65.86
N GLU A 4 5.59 29.86 -65.45
CA GLU A 4 6.00 30.16 -64.07
C GLU A 4 4.86 29.94 -63.05
N GLU A 5 3.60 30.15 -63.44
CA GLU A 5 2.45 29.89 -62.58
C GLU A 5 2.23 28.38 -62.34
N GLY A 6 2.49 27.55 -63.35
CA GLY A 6 2.40 26.09 -63.24
C GLY A 6 3.42 25.51 -62.27
N GLU A 7 4.67 26.01 -62.32
CA GLU A 7 5.74 25.59 -61.40
C GLU A 7 5.46 26.00 -59.96
N ALA A 8 4.91 27.19 -59.73
CA ALA A 8 4.53 27.65 -58.39
C ALA A 8 3.42 26.77 -57.76
N ILE A 9 2.45 26.33 -58.57
CA ILE A 9 1.37 25.43 -58.13
C ILE A 9 1.93 24.03 -57.81
N GLU A 10 2.82 23.50 -58.64
CA GLU A 10 3.53 22.23 -58.41
C GLU A 10 4.36 22.27 -57.11
N LEU A 11 5.12 23.35 -56.91
CA LEU A 11 5.93 23.55 -55.71
C LEU A 11 5.07 23.63 -54.45
N HIS A 12 3.94 24.34 -54.51
CA HIS A 12 2.98 24.44 -53.41
C HIS A 12 2.34 23.08 -53.10
N ARG A 13 2.01 22.28 -54.13
CA ARG A 13 1.49 20.91 -53.98
C ARG A 13 2.52 19.98 -53.34
N LEU A 14 3.79 20.05 -53.75
CA LEU A 14 4.88 19.27 -53.17
C LEU A 14 5.13 19.65 -51.70
N GLN A 15 5.05 20.94 -51.35
CA GLN A 15 5.14 21.38 -49.97
C GLN A 15 3.97 20.85 -49.12
N ALA A 16 2.75 20.86 -49.66
CA ALA A 16 1.58 20.29 -48.99
C ALA A 16 1.74 18.78 -48.74
N LEU A 17 2.23 18.02 -49.74
CA LEU A 17 2.52 16.59 -49.60
C LEU A 17 3.63 16.31 -48.56
N LYS A 18 4.70 17.11 -48.55
CA LYS A 18 5.76 17.00 -47.53
C LYS A 18 5.22 17.24 -46.12
N ARG A 19 4.39 18.26 -45.93
CA ARG A 19 3.73 18.56 -44.63
C ARG A 19 2.78 17.46 -44.20
N ALA A 20 2.00 16.89 -45.13
CA ALA A 20 1.08 15.78 -44.85
C ALA A 20 1.83 14.50 -44.45
N LYS A 21 2.90 14.13 -45.17
CA LYS A 21 3.76 12.99 -44.81
C LYS A 21 4.41 13.18 -43.45
N LYS A 22 4.95 14.37 -43.15
CA LYS A 22 5.53 14.69 -41.83
C LYS A 22 4.52 14.53 -40.68
N LYS A 23 3.28 15.02 -40.86
CA LYS A 23 2.20 14.81 -39.87
C LYS A 23 1.90 13.32 -39.66
N SER A 24 1.86 12.52 -40.73
CA SER A 24 1.64 11.07 -40.63
C SER A 24 2.73 10.34 -39.85
N TYR A 25 4.00 10.70 -40.05
CA TYR A 25 5.12 10.14 -39.29
C TYR A 25 5.06 10.50 -37.80
N ILE A 26 4.66 11.73 -37.45
CA ILE A 26 4.51 12.17 -36.06
C ILE A 26 3.41 11.37 -35.35
N ILE A 27 2.26 11.17 -36.02
CA ILE A 27 1.14 10.38 -35.45
C ILE A 27 1.54 8.92 -35.25
N LYS A 28 2.19 8.30 -36.25
CA LYS A 28 2.66 6.91 -36.15
C LYS A 28 3.73 6.73 -35.07
N GLY A 29 4.66 7.67 -34.95
CA GLY A 29 5.67 7.66 -33.88
C GLY A 29 5.06 7.80 -32.49
N GLY A 30 4.05 8.68 -32.34
CA GLY A 30 3.30 8.84 -31.09
C GLY A 30 2.56 7.58 -30.66
N LEU A 31 1.94 6.86 -31.60
CA LEU A 31 1.27 5.59 -31.31
C LEU A 31 2.23 4.50 -30.85
N ILE A 32 3.42 4.41 -31.46
CA ILE A 32 4.46 3.45 -31.04
C ILE A 32 4.97 3.80 -29.65
N ALA A 33 5.22 5.07 -29.35
CA ALA A 33 5.65 5.51 -28.03
C ALA A 33 4.61 5.22 -26.95
N ALA A 34 3.32 5.50 -27.23
CA ALA A 34 2.23 5.18 -26.31
C ALA A 34 2.12 3.67 -26.05
N ALA A 35 2.25 2.84 -27.09
CA ALA A 35 2.25 1.38 -26.95
C ALA A 35 3.41 0.88 -26.08
N LEU A 36 4.61 1.44 -26.22
CA LEU A 36 5.77 1.09 -25.40
C LEU A 36 5.60 1.51 -23.92
N ILE A 37 4.98 2.66 -23.65
CA ILE A 37 4.66 3.11 -22.30
C ILE A 37 3.67 2.15 -21.64
N ILE A 38 2.59 1.78 -22.35
CA ILE A 38 1.59 0.82 -21.86
C ILE A 38 2.25 -0.54 -21.59
N LEU A 39 3.13 -1.00 -22.49
CA LEU A 39 3.88 -2.25 -22.28
C LEU A 39 4.76 -2.17 -21.02
N GLY A 40 5.43 -1.03 -20.81
CA GLY A 40 6.22 -0.76 -19.62
C GLY A 40 5.40 -0.88 -18.32
N PHE A 41 4.16 -0.38 -18.30
CA PHE A 41 3.27 -0.50 -17.14
C PHE A 41 2.74 -1.93 -16.91
N ILE A 42 2.63 -2.74 -17.95
CA ILE A 42 2.25 -4.17 -17.82
C ILE A 42 3.42 -4.98 -17.23
N PHE A 43 4.66 -4.70 -17.63
CA PHE A 43 5.84 -5.41 -17.13
C PHE A 43 6.42 -4.84 -15.84
N TRP A 44 6.13 -3.57 -15.52
CA TRP A 44 6.40 -2.94 -14.23
C TRP A 44 5.14 -2.95 -13.37
N THR A 45 4.57 -4.14 -13.15
CA THR A 45 3.67 -4.32 -12.01
C THR A 45 4.54 -4.34 -10.74
N PRO A 46 4.44 -3.36 -9.82
CA PRO A 46 4.93 -3.57 -8.46
C PRO A 46 4.22 -4.82 -7.97
N GLY A 47 4.96 -5.90 -7.76
CA GLY A 47 4.41 -7.24 -7.60
C GLY A 47 3.17 -7.21 -6.73
N ASN A 48 2.05 -7.71 -7.27
CA ASN A 48 0.78 -7.76 -6.57
C ASN A 48 1.02 -8.45 -5.23
N GLN A 49 1.07 -7.68 -4.14
CA GLN A 49 1.32 -8.18 -2.78
C GLN A 49 0.08 -8.87 -2.20
N ASN A 50 -0.91 -9.16 -3.05
CA ASN A 50 -2.05 -9.97 -2.68
C ASN A 50 -1.57 -11.42 -2.61
N PHE A 51 -0.96 -11.76 -1.48
CA PHE A 51 -0.65 -13.13 -1.13
C PHE A 51 -1.98 -13.88 -1.04
N GLU A 52 -2.27 -14.71 -2.04
CA GLU A 52 -3.35 -15.66 -1.88
C GLU A 52 -2.97 -16.62 -0.75
N PRO A 53 -3.89 -16.88 0.20
CA PRO A 53 -3.62 -17.78 1.29
C PRO A 53 -3.26 -19.16 0.74
N THR A 54 -2.02 -19.59 0.94
CA THR A 54 -1.47 -20.85 0.40
C THR A 54 -2.13 -22.09 0.98
N THR A 55 -2.96 -21.92 2.02
CA THR A 55 -3.78 -22.98 2.63
C THR A 55 -5.14 -22.43 3.07
N GLY A 56 -6.16 -23.30 3.15
CA GLY A 56 -7.49 -22.92 3.65
C GLY A 56 -7.52 -22.45 5.10
N LEU A 57 -6.47 -22.77 5.88
CA LEU A 57 -6.28 -22.28 7.26
C LEU A 57 -5.94 -20.78 7.30
N THR A 58 -5.19 -20.28 6.32
CA THR A 58 -4.84 -18.85 6.20
C THR A 58 -5.96 -17.98 5.60
N ALA A 59 -7.01 -18.59 5.03
CA ALA A 59 -8.18 -17.89 4.49
C ALA A 59 -9.30 -17.67 5.52
N GLN A 60 -9.23 -18.35 6.67
CA GLN A 60 -10.18 -18.12 7.74
C GLN A 60 -9.82 -16.81 8.43
N SER A 61 -10.75 -15.83 8.38
CA SER A 61 -10.76 -14.75 9.36
C SER A 61 -10.89 -15.42 10.72
N SER A 62 -9.76 -15.58 11.41
CA SER A 62 -9.82 -15.83 12.84
C SER A 62 -10.52 -14.60 13.42
N ASN A 63 -11.58 -14.79 14.21
CA ASN A 63 -12.20 -13.73 15.03
C ASN A 63 -11.25 -13.25 16.15
N PHE A 64 -9.96 -13.21 15.85
CA PHE A 64 -8.83 -13.16 16.75
C PHE A 64 -7.96 -11.99 16.30
N GLU A 65 -8.31 -10.80 16.80
CA GLU A 65 -7.43 -9.65 16.82
C GLU A 65 -6.36 -9.89 17.89
N TRP A 66 -5.13 -10.17 17.47
CA TRP A 66 -4.01 -10.30 18.41
C TRP A 66 -3.33 -8.96 18.64
N ASN A 67 -3.52 -8.48 19.86
CA ASN A 67 -3.03 -7.20 20.35
C ASN A 67 -1.67 -7.36 21.04
N MET A 68 -0.55 -7.21 20.29
CA MET A 68 0.71 -6.46 20.64
C MET A 68 2.00 -6.96 19.93
N TYR A 69 3.14 -6.23 19.80
CA TYR A 69 3.67 -4.94 20.32
C TYR A 69 4.10 -4.02 19.15
N GLN A 70 3.18 -3.88 18.20
CA GLN A 70 3.40 -3.20 16.93
C GLN A 70 2.26 -2.30 16.48
N GLY A 71 1.33 -2.04 17.41
CA GLY A 71 0.43 -0.89 17.39
C GLY A 71 -0.58 -0.78 16.25
N GLY A 72 -0.62 -1.72 15.31
CA GLY A 72 -1.60 -1.72 14.24
C GLY A 72 -1.88 -3.13 13.72
N PRO A 73 -2.97 -3.31 12.96
CA PRO A 73 -3.35 -4.60 12.35
C PRO A 73 -2.28 -5.16 11.39
N THR A 74 -1.19 -4.42 11.14
CA THR A 74 -0.10 -4.75 10.23
C THR A 74 1.13 -5.39 10.88
N LEU A 75 1.23 -5.48 12.21
CA LEU A 75 2.30 -6.20 12.95
C LEU A 75 3.77 -5.80 12.60
N SER A 76 4.05 -4.52 12.29
CA SER A 76 5.23 -4.08 11.52
C SER A 76 6.64 -4.04 12.16
N GLY A 77 6.91 -4.61 13.33
CA GLY A 77 8.18 -4.39 14.08
C GLY A 77 8.67 -2.94 14.47
N SER A 78 8.07 -1.83 14.01
CA SER A 78 8.55 -0.44 14.21
C SER A 78 8.00 0.34 15.43
N ARG A 79 8.86 1.20 16.01
CA ARG A 79 8.55 2.21 17.06
C ARG A 79 8.35 3.62 16.48
N ASP A 80 8.58 3.80 15.19
CA ASP A 80 8.63 5.12 14.55
C ASP A 80 7.21 5.62 14.28
N SER A 81 6.75 6.55 15.13
CA SER A 81 5.42 7.17 15.08
C SER A 81 5.16 7.97 13.80
N ASN A 82 6.16 8.21 12.96
CA ASN A 82 6.05 9.04 11.76
C ASN A 82 5.59 8.30 10.49
N GLN A 83 5.37 6.99 10.55
CA GLN A 83 5.00 6.19 9.37
C GLN A 83 3.61 5.53 9.42
N LEU A 84 2.86 5.74 10.49
CA LEU A 84 1.62 5.00 10.74
C LEU A 84 0.44 5.95 10.89
N THR A 85 -0.02 6.52 9.77
CA THR A 85 -1.31 7.20 9.73
C THR A 85 -2.40 6.15 9.61
N PHE A 86 -2.91 5.67 10.75
CA PHE A 86 -4.14 4.88 10.79
C PHE A 86 -5.31 5.82 11.10
N SER A 87 -6.28 5.86 10.20
CA SER A 87 -7.59 6.48 10.47
C SER A 87 -8.44 5.43 11.18
N ASP A 88 -8.31 5.36 12.50
CA ASP A 88 -9.12 4.47 13.33
C ASP A 88 -10.53 5.08 13.50
N THR A 89 -11.52 4.53 12.78
CA THR A 89 -12.94 4.89 12.95
C THR A 89 -13.62 4.13 14.10
N ASN A 90 -12.90 3.29 14.84
CA ASN A 90 -13.43 2.57 15.99
C ASN A 90 -12.50 2.78 17.19
N ALA A 91 -12.35 4.02 17.64
CA ALA A 91 -11.67 4.33 18.89
C ALA A 91 -12.40 3.65 20.07
N GLY A 92 -12.02 2.40 20.35
CA GLY A 92 -12.51 1.62 21.48
C GLY A 92 -12.19 2.35 22.77
N GLY A 93 -13.21 2.50 23.63
CA GLY A 93 -13.04 3.08 24.96
C GLY A 93 -12.17 2.18 25.85
N VAL A 94 -11.52 2.79 26.86
CA VAL A 94 -10.75 2.02 27.85
C VAL A 94 -11.71 1.19 28.71
N VAL A 95 -11.58 -0.14 28.66
CA VAL A 95 -12.42 -1.08 29.42
C VAL A 95 -11.99 -1.18 30.89
N TRP A 96 -10.69 -1.28 31.16
CA TRP A 96 -10.12 -1.29 32.51
C TRP A 96 -8.67 -0.81 32.54
N ARG A 97 -8.14 -0.52 33.74
CA ARG A 97 -6.75 -0.12 33.98
C ARG A 97 -6.20 -0.88 35.18
N TYR A 98 -4.97 -1.37 35.08
CA TYR A 98 -4.24 -2.01 36.16
C TYR A 98 -2.93 -1.26 36.46
N GLN A 99 -2.68 -0.97 37.74
CA GLN A 99 -1.46 -0.31 38.18
C GLN A 99 -0.44 -1.36 38.64
N ALA A 100 0.56 -1.64 37.80
CA ALA A 100 1.64 -2.54 38.17
C ALA A 100 2.67 -1.86 39.10
N ASN A 101 3.26 -2.67 40.00
CA ASN A 101 4.34 -2.27 40.90
C ASN A 101 5.73 -2.35 40.22
N GLY A 102 5.84 -1.84 39.00
CA GLY A 102 7.05 -1.86 38.18
C GLY A 102 6.77 -1.54 36.72
N ALA A 103 7.81 -1.16 35.97
CA ALA A 103 7.66 -0.89 34.54
C ALA A 103 7.30 -2.17 33.77
N ILE A 104 6.42 -2.02 32.78
CA ILE A 104 6.03 -3.06 31.84
C ILE A 104 6.68 -2.69 30.51
N SER A 105 7.76 -3.39 30.15
CA SER A 105 8.47 -3.23 28.88
C SER A 105 8.21 -4.39 27.91
N SER A 106 7.49 -5.41 28.38
CA SER A 106 7.15 -6.61 27.61
C SER A 106 5.87 -6.46 26.82
N SER A 107 5.70 -7.35 25.84
CA SER A 107 4.44 -7.48 25.16
C SER A 107 3.45 -8.36 25.93
N PRO A 108 2.21 -7.92 26.29
CA PRO A 108 1.16 -8.82 26.73
C PRO A 108 0.91 -9.97 25.79
N ALA A 109 0.69 -11.15 26.38
CA ALA A 109 0.02 -12.26 25.74
C ALA A 109 -1.43 -12.31 26.24
N VAL A 110 -2.39 -12.33 25.34
CA VAL A 110 -3.82 -12.27 25.68
C VAL A 110 -4.45 -13.62 25.33
N THR A 111 -5.19 -14.19 26.26
CA THR A 111 -6.01 -15.39 26.04
C THR A 111 -7.48 -15.04 26.22
N ASP A 112 -8.38 -16.02 26.09
CA ASP A 112 -9.79 -15.77 26.33
C ASP A 112 -10.11 -15.45 27.81
N GLU A 113 -9.27 -15.92 28.72
CA GLU A 113 -9.48 -15.83 30.17
C GLU A 113 -8.61 -14.72 30.80
N ALA A 114 -7.35 -14.59 30.37
CA ALA A 114 -6.37 -13.73 31.03
C ALA A 114 -5.42 -12.99 30.09
N VAL A 115 -4.88 -11.88 30.59
CA VAL A 115 -3.80 -11.09 30.02
C VAL A 115 -2.54 -11.30 30.85
N TYR A 116 -1.49 -11.78 30.21
CA TYR A 116 -0.20 -12.03 30.84
C TYR A 116 0.80 -10.93 30.50
N VAL A 117 1.36 -10.27 31.50
CA VAL A 117 2.41 -9.26 31.32
C VAL A 117 3.56 -9.51 32.28
N SER A 118 4.79 -9.28 31.81
CA SER A 118 5.97 -9.32 32.68
C SER A 118 6.41 -7.91 33.06
N THR A 119 6.76 -7.77 34.34
CA THR A 119 7.28 -6.52 34.92
C THR A 119 8.79 -6.61 35.08
N GLU A 120 9.48 -5.47 35.07
CA GLU A 120 10.92 -5.39 35.34
C GLU A 120 11.30 -5.93 36.72
N GLY A 121 10.35 -5.99 37.67
CA GLY A 121 10.49 -6.62 38.97
C GLY A 121 10.53 -8.16 38.97
N ARG A 122 10.73 -8.79 37.80
CA ARG A 122 10.78 -10.25 37.58
C ARG A 122 9.50 -10.98 37.99
N ARG A 123 8.35 -10.31 37.91
CA ARG A 123 7.02 -10.89 38.15
C ARG A 123 6.23 -10.97 36.86
N ILE A 124 5.53 -12.09 36.69
CA ILE A 124 4.50 -12.27 35.66
C ILE A 124 3.15 -12.03 36.34
N LEU A 125 2.37 -11.10 35.80
CA LEU A 125 1.01 -10.83 36.21
C LEU A 125 0.08 -11.58 35.28
N ALA A 126 -0.93 -12.24 35.83
CA ALA A 126 -2.03 -12.83 35.08
C ALA A 126 -3.29 -12.05 35.47
N LEU A 127 -3.75 -11.16 34.61
CA LEU A 127 -4.92 -10.31 34.87
C LEU A 127 -6.13 -10.92 34.18
N ASP A 128 -7.27 -10.99 34.86
CA ASP A 128 -8.54 -11.35 34.25
C ASP A 128 -8.84 -10.43 33.06
N ARG A 129 -9.20 -11.02 31.92
CA ARG A 129 -9.36 -10.28 30.66
C ARG A 129 -10.46 -9.24 30.71
N GLN A 130 -11.54 -9.50 31.45
CA GLN A 130 -12.74 -8.66 31.46
C GLN A 130 -12.63 -7.53 32.49
N THR A 131 -11.95 -7.80 33.60
CA THR A 131 -11.94 -6.93 34.77
C THR A 131 -10.58 -6.29 35.04
N GLY A 132 -9.49 -6.88 34.54
CA GLY A 132 -8.13 -6.42 34.80
C GLY A 132 -7.65 -6.69 36.23
N ILE A 133 -8.33 -7.59 36.95
CA ILE A 133 -8.00 -7.97 38.32
C ILE A 133 -6.96 -9.11 38.29
N LEU A 134 -5.98 -9.07 39.19
CA LEU A 134 -4.93 -10.10 39.34
C LEU A 134 -5.49 -11.43 39.88
#